data_AF-A0A1C3WNV6-F1
#
_entry.id   AF-A0A1C3WNV6-F1
#
_cell.length_a   1.000
_cell.length_b   1.000
_cell.length_c   1.000
_cell.angle_alpha   90.00
_cell.angle_beta   90.00
_cell.angle_gamma   90.00
#
_symmetry.space_group_name_H-M   'P 1'
#
loop_
_entity.id
_entity.type
_entity.pdbx_description
1 polymer ?
#
loop_
_entity_poly.entity_id
_entity_poly.type
_entity_poly.pdbx_seq_one_letter_code
_entity_poly.pdbx_strand_id
1 'polypeptide(L)'
;MQKKDQDWTYWTGWIVAYVILAVIFLVLVFWGWLDQPWCDAGKQGVPCLRDWLEALGGWAALLVGGPSLYVLWRQVRDADRNQRISFKIQLRRSKSLSRNVLRNASSLTYVTDMLVKLLLIPAIRSNEPMSIEGHDAIFDMVRGLLESGGFQQFEDEIEVSPDRTLEVVFLMMKMHHQAEHLAGARDDQRAAHLMVLFENVGKYSKAVSRHAAAFLAEVEEIFGERSESEATEDAPFTSENNRSSSGSPRSPSTPSHA
;
A
#
# COMPACT_ATOMS: atom_id res chain seq x y z
N MET A 1 16.95 16.94 -21.76
CA MET A 1 17.77 15.70 -21.71
C MET A 1 17.79 15.09 -23.10
N GLN A 2 18.87 15.29 -23.84
CA GLN A 2 19.05 14.69 -25.17
C GLN A 2 19.31 13.19 -24.97
N LYS A 3 18.41 12.34 -25.48
CA LYS A 3 18.68 10.90 -25.60
C LYS A 3 19.94 10.78 -26.46
N LYS A 4 21.00 10.17 -25.93
CA LYS A 4 22.12 9.72 -26.75
C LYS A 4 21.53 8.77 -27.78
N ASP A 5 21.53 9.17 -29.05
CA ASP A 5 21.32 8.29 -30.18
C ASP A 5 22.48 7.29 -30.15
N GLN A 6 22.27 6.22 -29.41
CA GLN A 6 23.21 5.14 -29.25
C GLN A 6 23.38 4.52 -30.64
N ASP A 7 24.56 4.73 -31.23
CA ASP A 7 24.90 4.50 -32.63
C ASP A 7 24.38 3.15 -33.12
N TRP A 8 23.23 3.17 -33.76
CA TRP A 8 22.58 1.98 -34.30
C TRP A 8 23.49 1.27 -35.32
N THR A 9 24.30 2.06 -36.03
CA THR A 9 25.38 1.63 -36.94
C THR A 9 26.48 0.82 -36.26
N TYR A 10 26.79 1.09 -34.99
CA TYR A 10 27.79 0.30 -34.26
C TYR A 10 27.28 -1.11 -34.00
N TRP A 11 26.02 -1.24 -33.55
CA TRP A 11 25.39 -2.54 -33.30
C TRP A 11 25.17 -3.36 -34.57
N THR A 12 24.74 -2.71 -35.67
CA THR A 12 24.56 -3.43 -36.95
C THR A 12 25.88 -3.91 -37.53
N GLY A 13 26.98 -3.17 -37.38
CA GLY A 13 28.32 -3.60 -37.80
C GLY A 13 28.76 -4.90 -37.13
N TRP A 14 28.56 -5.02 -35.82
CA TRP A 14 28.87 -6.25 -35.08
C TRP A 14 28.00 -7.43 -35.51
N ILE A 15 26.67 -7.21 -35.68
CA ILE A 15 25.76 -8.26 -36.13
C ILE A 15 26.20 -8.81 -37.50
N VAL A 16 26.51 -7.93 -38.45
CA VAL A 16 26.96 -8.34 -39.80
C VAL A 16 28.27 -9.12 -39.73
N ALA A 17 29.24 -8.68 -38.92
CA ALA A 17 30.51 -9.39 -38.74
C ALA A 17 30.30 -10.80 -38.16
N TYR A 18 29.44 -10.96 -37.15
CA TYR A 18 29.11 -12.28 -36.58
C TYR A 18 28.38 -13.17 -37.60
N VAL A 19 27.49 -12.62 -38.41
CA VAL A 19 26.80 -13.39 -39.47
C VAL A 19 27.78 -13.89 -40.51
N ILE A 20 28.70 -13.04 -40.99
CA ILE A 20 29.73 -13.46 -41.95
C ILE A 20 30.62 -14.55 -41.35
N LEU A 21 31.04 -14.40 -40.10
CA LEU A 21 31.88 -15.37 -39.41
C LEU A 21 31.15 -16.71 -39.20
N ALA A 22 29.86 -16.68 -38.88
CA ALA A 22 29.02 -17.87 -38.79
C ALA A 22 28.87 -18.59 -40.15
N VAL A 23 28.71 -17.84 -41.25
CA VAL A 23 28.65 -18.41 -42.60
C VAL A 23 29.98 -19.06 -42.98
N ILE A 24 31.11 -18.40 -42.72
CA ILE A 24 32.45 -18.98 -42.97
C ILE A 24 32.63 -20.26 -42.16
N PHE A 25 32.23 -20.26 -40.89
CA PHE A 25 32.28 -21.45 -40.04
C PHE A 25 31.45 -22.61 -40.62
N LEU A 26 30.21 -22.35 -41.07
CA LEU A 26 29.37 -23.36 -41.72
C LEU A 26 29.99 -23.93 -43.00
N VAL A 27 30.64 -23.08 -43.81
CA VAL A 27 31.34 -23.53 -45.03
C VAL A 27 32.52 -24.44 -44.68
N LEU A 28 33.33 -24.07 -43.67
CA LEU A 28 34.47 -24.87 -43.21
C LEU A 28 34.03 -26.24 -42.64
N VAL A 29 32.92 -26.28 -41.91
CA VAL A 29 32.31 -27.51 -41.42
C VAL A 29 31.82 -28.38 -42.58
N PHE A 30 31.13 -27.80 -43.57
CA PHE A 30 30.59 -28.55 -44.72
C PHE A 30 31.69 -29.15 -45.60
N TRP A 31 32.85 -28.49 -45.67
CA TRP A 31 34.02 -28.98 -46.41
C TRP A 31 34.90 -29.96 -45.61
N GLY A 32 34.53 -30.31 -44.37
CA GLY A 32 35.22 -31.32 -43.57
C GLY A 32 36.60 -30.89 -43.03
N TRP A 33 36.91 -29.59 -43.06
CA TRP A 33 38.24 -29.09 -42.66
C TRP A 33 38.51 -29.20 -41.16
N LEU A 34 37.47 -29.38 -40.34
CA LEU A 34 37.56 -29.47 -38.89
C LEU A 34 37.73 -30.92 -38.36
N ASP A 35 37.62 -31.94 -39.22
CA ASP A 35 37.54 -33.35 -38.79
C ASP A 35 38.86 -33.95 -38.28
N GLN A 36 40.03 -33.36 -38.60
CA GLN A 36 41.33 -33.98 -38.30
C GLN A 36 41.97 -33.65 -36.93
N PRO A 37 41.93 -32.40 -36.40
CA PRO A 37 42.63 -32.09 -35.15
C PRO A 37 41.77 -32.14 -33.87
N TRP A 38 40.44 -32.16 -33.99
CA TRP A 38 39.54 -31.84 -32.85
C TRP A 38 38.56 -32.96 -32.51
N CYS A 39 38.55 -34.06 -33.26
CA CYS A 39 37.72 -35.24 -33.00
C CYS A 39 38.61 -36.42 -32.60
N ASP A 40 38.20 -37.15 -31.56
CA ASP A 40 38.91 -38.33 -31.09
C ASP A 40 39.07 -39.36 -32.22
N ALA A 41 40.25 -39.97 -32.31
CA ALA A 41 40.62 -40.91 -33.37
C ALA A 41 39.67 -42.13 -33.36
N GLY A 42 38.62 -42.08 -34.18
CA GLY A 42 37.61 -43.13 -34.29
C GLY A 42 36.15 -42.64 -34.31
N LYS A 43 35.88 -41.37 -33.98
CA LYS A 43 34.54 -40.76 -34.07
C LYS A 43 34.51 -39.64 -35.12
N GLN A 44 34.52 -40.03 -36.40
CA GLN A 44 34.39 -39.07 -37.50
C GLN A 44 32.92 -38.82 -37.85
N GLY A 45 32.60 -37.59 -38.24
CA GLY A 45 31.27 -37.19 -38.69
C GLY A 45 30.28 -36.83 -37.57
N VAL A 46 29.07 -37.38 -37.63
CA VAL A 46 27.91 -36.98 -36.81
C VAL A 46 28.13 -36.99 -35.29
N PRO A 47 28.83 -37.98 -34.68
CA PRO A 47 29.02 -38.03 -33.23
C PRO A 47 29.87 -36.89 -32.68
N CYS A 48 30.92 -36.48 -33.40
CA CYS A 48 31.80 -35.39 -32.96
C CYS A 48 31.08 -34.04 -33.03
N LEU A 49 30.32 -33.79 -34.10
CA LEU A 49 29.50 -32.58 -34.24
C LEU A 49 28.44 -32.48 -33.14
N ARG A 50 27.88 -33.62 -32.71
CA ARG A 50 26.91 -33.66 -31.60
C ARG A 50 27.54 -33.23 -30.27
N ASP A 51 28.72 -33.75 -29.94
CA ASP A 51 29.43 -33.41 -28.70
C ASP A 51 29.81 -31.91 -28.67
N TRP A 52 30.18 -31.34 -29.83
CA TRP A 52 30.40 -29.90 -29.99
C TRP A 52 29.13 -29.06 -29.80
N LEU A 53 28.00 -29.49 -30.37
CA LEU A 53 26.72 -28.81 -30.19
C LEU A 53 26.23 -28.88 -28.74
N GLU A 54 26.43 -30.01 -28.06
CA GLU A 54 26.11 -30.14 -26.63
C GLU A 54 26.98 -29.20 -25.78
N ALA A 55 28.29 -29.10 -26.07
CA ALA A 55 29.20 -28.19 -25.38
C ALA A 55 28.85 -26.71 -25.63
N LEU A 56 28.54 -26.33 -26.88
CA LEU A 56 28.17 -24.95 -27.23
C LEU A 56 26.76 -24.56 -26.74
N GLY A 57 25.83 -25.51 -26.69
CA GLY A 57 24.46 -25.27 -26.22
C GLY A 57 24.40 -24.76 -24.78
N GLY A 58 25.26 -25.28 -23.89
CA GLY A 58 25.36 -24.80 -22.50
C GLY A 58 25.84 -23.35 -22.38
N TRP A 59 26.84 -22.95 -23.18
CA TRP A 59 27.34 -21.57 -23.20
C TRP A 59 26.35 -20.60 -23.85
N ALA A 60 25.68 -21.02 -24.93
CA ALA A 60 24.63 -20.23 -25.58
C ALA A 60 23.47 -19.96 -24.61
N ALA A 61 23.06 -20.96 -23.83
CA ALA A 61 22.05 -20.81 -22.79
C ALA A 61 22.48 -19.81 -21.71
N LEU A 62 23.76 -19.77 -21.31
CA LEU A 62 24.26 -18.77 -20.37
C LEU A 62 24.30 -17.36 -20.96
N LEU A 63 24.71 -17.19 -22.23
CA LEU A 63 24.77 -15.88 -22.88
C LEU A 63 23.39 -15.28 -23.14
N VAL A 64 22.38 -16.12 -23.43
CA VAL A 64 21.00 -15.66 -23.61
C VAL A 64 20.25 -15.58 -22.27
N GLY A 65 20.46 -16.59 -21.41
CA GLY A 65 19.81 -16.72 -20.10
C GLY A 65 20.30 -15.71 -19.05
N GLY A 66 21.59 -15.39 -19.03
CA GLY A 66 22.17 -14.46 -18.06
C GLY A 66 21.59 -13.05 -18.16
N PRO A 67 21.61 -12.40 -19.34
CA PRO A 67 21.03 -11.08 -19.52
C PRO A 67 19.52 -11.05 -19.27
N SER A 68 18.78 -12.07 -19.73
CA SER A 68 17.34 -12.16 -19.50
C SER A 68 17.00 -12.30 -18.01
N LEU A 69 17.72 -13.15 -17.27
CA LEU A 69 17.56 -13.28 -15.82
C LEU A 69 17.93 -11.99 -15.08
N TYR A 70 18.98 -11.29 -15.50
CA TYR A 70 19.37 -10.00 -14.92
C TYR A 70 18.29 -8.93 -15.11
N VAL A 71 17.70 -8.85 -16.31
CA VAL A 71 16.60 -7.91 -16.59
C VAL A 71 15.36 -8.27 -15.77
N LEU A 72 15.00 -9.55 -15.68
CA LEU A 72 13.89 -10.02 -14.84
C LEU A 72 14.10 -9.66 -13.37
N TRP A 73 15.29 -9.92 -12.83
CA TRP A 73 15.63 -9.56 -11.46
C TRP A 73 15.47 -8.05 -11.21
N ARG A 74 15.94 -7.23 -12.15
CA ARG A 74 15.79 -5.77 -12.07
C ARG A 74 14.31 -5.35 -12.13
N GLN A 75 13.51 -5.96 -13.01
CA GLN A 75 12.08 -5.67 -13.11
C GLN A 75 11.34 -6.03 -11.82
N VAL A 76 11.65 -7.18 -11.20
CA VAL A 76 11.05 -7.59 -9.93
C VAL A 76 11.43 -6.62 -8.82
N ARG A 77 12.69 -6.18 -8.75
CA ARG A 77 13.15 -5.21 -7.76
C ARG A 77 12.48 -3.83 -7.94
N ASP A 78 12.37 -3.36 -9.18
CA ASP A 78 11.71 -2.09 -9.48
C ASP A 78 10.20 -2.18 -9.19
N ALA A 79 9.56 -3.33 -9.49
CA ALA A 79 8.17 -3.58 -9.17
C ALA A 79 7.90 -3.60 -7.66
N ASP A 80 8.74 -4.28 -6.86
CA ASP A 80 8.63 -4.28 -5.39
C ASP A 80 8.76 -2.84 -4.83
N ARG A 81 9.75 -2.08 -5.32
CA ARG A 81 9.91 -0.68 -4.92
C ARG A 81 8.67 0.14 -5.24
N ASN A 82 8.09 -0.02 -6.43
CA ASN A 82 6.91 0.72 -6.83
C ASN A 82 5.67 0.30 -6.02
N GLN A 83 5.51 -0.99 -5.74
CA GLN A 83 4.43 -1.51 -4.87
C GLN A 83 4.54 -0.92 -3.46
N ARG A 84 5.74 -0.87 -2.87
CA ARG A 84 5.96 -0.26 -1.55
C ARG A 84 5.60 1.23 -1.53
N ILE A 85 5.93 1.98 -2.58
CA ILE A 85 5.58 3.40 -2.70
C ILE A 85 4.07 3.58 -2.81
N SER A 86 3.42 2.83 -3.70
CA SER A 86 1.96 2.86 -3.88
C SER A 86 1.22 2.50 -2.58
N PHE A 87 1.68 1.48 -1.87
CA PHE A 87 1.11 1.09 -0.58
C PHE A 87 1.28 2.20 0.48
N LYS A 88 2.46 2.83 0.57
CA LYS A 88 2.69 3.98 1.47
C LYS A 88 1.74 5.15 1.14
N ILE A 89 1.44 5.40 -0.14
CA ILE A 89 0.51 6.46 -0.56
C ILE A 89 -0.93 6.11 -0.17
N GLN A 90 -1.36 4.88 -0.43
CA GLN A 90 -2.71 4.41 -0.05
C GLN A 90 -2.91 4.51 1.47
N LEU A 91 -1.95 4.04 2.27
CA LEU A 91 -2.02 4.15 3.73
C LEU A 91 -2.13 5.59 4.22
N ARG A 92 -1.41 6.55 3.61
CA ARG A 92 -1.53 7.97 4.00
C ARG A 92 -2.93 8.52 3.73
N ARG A 93 -3.54 8.14 2.60
CA ARG A 93 -4.90 8.54 2.26
C ARG A 93 -5.90 7.97 3.26
N SER A 94 -5.87 6.66 3.51
CA SER A 94 -6.80 6.01 4.44
C SER A 94 -6.57 6.47 5.89
N LYS A 95 -5.34 6.81 6.28
CA LYS A 95 -5.03 7.46 7.57
C LYS A 95 -5.69 8.83 7.69
N SER A 96 -5.64 9.66 6.64
CA SER A 96 -6.31 10.97 6.63
C SER A 96 -7.84 10.82 6.72
N LEU A 97 -8.40 9.87 5.96
CA LEU A 97 -9.83 9.56 6.00
C LEU A 97 -10.27 9.13 7.41
N SER A 98 -9.55 8.19 8.02
CA SER A 98 -9.83 7.68 9.37
C SER A 98 -9.78 8.77 10.43
N ARG A 99 -8.82 9.72 10.33
CA ARG A 99 -8.76 10.87 11.25
C ARG A 99 -9.96 11.81 11.09
N ASN A 100 -10.39 12.05 9.85
CA ASN A 100 -11.56 12.86 9.58
C ASN A 100 -12.82 12.21 10.16
N VAL A 101 -13.01 10.92 9.88
CA VAL A 101 -14.11 10.10 10.37
C VAL A 101 -14.13 10.04 11.90
N LEU A 102 -12.97 9.90 12.56
CA LEU A 102 -12.87 9.91 14.02
C LEU A 102 -13.36 11.25 14.61
N ARG A 103 -12.95 12.37 14.02
CA ARG A 103 -13.39 13.71 14.42
C ARG A 103 -14.90 13.87 14.22
N ASN A 104 -15.42 13.51 13.05
CA ASN A 104 -16.84 13.62 12.73
C ASN A 104 -17.70 12.69 13.60
N ALA A 105 -17.24 11.47 13.85
CA ALA A 105 -17.89 10.52 14.75
C ALA A 105 -17.95 11.05 16.20
N SER A 106 -16.88 11.70 16.67
CA SER A 106 -16.86 12.30 18.01
C SER A 106 -17.84 13.48 18.12
N SER A 107 -17.92 14.31 17.09
CA SER A 107 -18.88 15.42 17.00
C SER A 107 -20.32 14.89 16.96
N LEU A 108 -20.58 13.89 16.12
CA LEU A 108 -21.89 13.25 16.01
C LEU A 108 -22.33 12.58 17.32
N THR A 109 -21.40 11.94 18.03
CA THR A 109 -21.66 11.36 19.35
C THR A 109 -22.04 12.43 20.37
N TYR A 110 -21.36 13.58 20.35
CA TYR A 110 -21.66 14.70 21.23
C TYR A 110 -23.04 15.31 20.91
N VAL A 111 -23.34 15.54 19.63
CA VAL A 111 -24.63 16.10 19.19
C VAL A 111 -25.78 15.15 19.54
N THR A 112 -25.65 13.85 19.28
CA THR A 112 -26.70 12.86 19.60
C THR A 112 -26.92 12.71 21.10
N ASP A 113 -25.85 12.67 21.92
CA ASP A 113 -25.98 12.64 23.38
C ASP A 113 -26.66 13.91 23.93
N MET A 114 -26.33 15.07 23.37
CA MET A 114 -26.96 16.34 23.72
C MET A 114 -28.45 16.37 23.35
N LEU A 115 -28.80 15.92 22.14
CA LEU A 115 -30.20 15.82 21.69
C LEU A 115 -31.02 14.85 22.55
N VAL A 116 -30.47 13.69 22.88
CA VAL A 116 -31.14 12.72 23.78
C VAL A 116 -31.39 13.33 25.16
N LYS A 117 -30.38 14.01 25.73
CA LYS A 117 -30.53 14.70 27.03
C LYS A 117 -31.56 15.82 26.98
N LEU A 118 -31.59 16.62 25.91
CA LEU A 118 -32.60 17.66 25.72
C LEU A 118 -34.02 17.08 25.65
N LEU A 119 -34.20 15.98 24.91
CA LEU A 119 -35.49 15.29 24.80
C LEU A 119 -35.96 14.67 26.12
N LEU A 120 -35.03 14.33 27.02
CA LEU A 120 -35.34 13.77 28.34
C LEU A 120 -35.82 14.83 29.35
N ILE A 121 -35.63 16.13 29.10
CA ILE A 121 -36.03 17.19 30.04
C ILE A 121 -37.57 17.32 30.04
N PRO A 122 -38.25 16.96 31.15
CA PRO A 122 -39.72 16.96 31.21
C PRO A 122 -40.31 18.35 30.98
N ALA A 123 -39.60 19.40 31.41
CA ALA A 123 -40.02 20.79 31.29
C ALA A 123 -40.09 21.28 29.82
N ILE A 124 -39.28 20.72 28.93
CA ILE A 124 -39.35 21.01 27.49
C ILE A 124 -40.53 20.24 26.89
N ARG A 125 -40.69 18.97 27.29
CA ARG A 125 -41.78 18.10 26.84
C ARG A 125 -43.18 18.61 27.22
N SER A 126 -43.33 19.25 28.39
CA SER A 126 -44.64 19.68 28.89
C SER A 126 -45.10 21.03 28.37
N ASN A 127 -44.19 21.89 27.93
CA ASN A 127 -44.51 23.30 27.67
C ASN A 127 -44.80 23.59 26.19
N GLU A 128 -44.29 22.80 25.25
CA GLU A 128 -44.60 22.98 23.83
C GLU A 128 -44.37 21.66 23.07
N PRO A 129 -45.41 21.05 22.45
CA PRO A 129 -45.20 19.87 21.62
C PRO A 129 -44.27 20.26 20.46
N MET A 130 -43.24 19.43 20.23
CA MET A 130 -42.28 19.67 19.16
C MET A 130 -43.03 19.78 17.82
N SER A 131 -42.89 20.92 17.14
CA SER A 131 -43.48 21.10 15.82
C SER A 131 -42.88 20.10 14.83
N ILE A 132 -43.68 19.70 13.83
CA ILE A 132 -43.22 18.80 12.76
C ILE A 132 -42.00 19.41 12.05
N GLU A 133 -42.00 20.73 11.85
CA GLU A 133 -40.85 21.47 11.28
C GLU A 133 -39.59 21.34 12.15
N GLY A 134 -39.72 21.39 13.48
CA GLY A 134 -38.60 21.20 14.40
C GLY A 134 -38.04 19.79 14.35
N HIS A 135 -38.91 18.77 14.24
CA HIS A 135 -38.49 17.39 14.05
C HIS A 135 -37.69 17.24 12.74
N ASP A 136 -38.24 17.72 11.63
CA ASP A 136 -37.61 17.61 10.31
C ASP A 136 -36.26 18.35 10.26
N ALA A 137 -36.16 19.52 10.89
CA ALA A 137 -34.90 20.25 10.98
C ALA A 137 -33.80 19.49 11.75
N ILE A 138 -34.14 18.82 12.86
CA ILE A 138 -33.17 18.01 13.61
C ILE A 138 -32.77 16.78 12.80
N PHE A 139 -33.73 16.15 12.14
CA PHE A 139 -33.47 15.00 11.28
C PHE A 139 -32.52 15.35 10.13
N ASP A 140 -32.79 16.44 9.43
CA ASP A 140 -31.95 16.95 8.34
C ASP A 140 -30.56 17.35 8.84
N MET A 141 -30.45 17.91 10.04
CA MET A 141 -29.17 18.20 10.68
C MET A 141 -28.35 16.92 10.91
N VAL A 142 -28.93 15.89 11.52
CA VAL A 142 -28.23 14.62 11.80
C VAL A 142 -27.89 13.91 10.50
N ARG A 143 -28.81 13.92 9.53
CA ARG A 143 -28.57 13.38 8.19
C ARG A 143 -27.40 14.09 7.50
N GLY A 144 -27.35 15.42 7.54
CA GLY A 144 -26.27 16.21 6.97
C GLY A 144 -24.91 15.89 7.62
N LEU A 145 -24.88 15.67 8.94
CA LEU A 145 -23.66 15.23 9.63
C LEU A 145 -23.21 13.83 9.21
N LEU A 146 -24.15 12.91 8.98
CA LEU A 146 -23.86 11.56 8.48
C LEU A 146 -23.37 11.59 7.02
N GLU A 147 -24.00 12.38 6.14
CA GLU A 147 -23.60 12.46 4.72
C GLU A 147 -22.26 13.18 4.53
N SER A 148 -22.02 14.28 5.25
CA SER A 148 -20.77 15.05 5.16
C SER A 148 -19.59 14.42 5.91
N GLY A 149 -19.86 13.46 6.80
CA GLY A 149 -18.87 12.89 7.71
C GLY A 149 -17.81 12.00 7.05
N GLY A 150 -18.01 11.60 5.79
CA GLY A 150 -17.15 10.65 5.07
C GLY A 150 -17.28 9.21 5.57
N PHE A 151 -18.38 8.89 6.27
CA PHE A 151 -18.59 7.56 6.87
C PHE A 151 -18.76 6.47 5.81
N GLN A 152 -19.46 6.76 4.72
CA GLN A 152 -19.64 5.79 3.63
C GLN A 152 -18.32 5.39 2.99
N GLN A 153 -17.49 6.38 2.62
CA GLN A 153 -16.17 6.11 2.05
C GLN A 153 -15.29 5.33 3.03
N PHE A 154 -15.43 5.56 4.34
CA PHE A 154 -14.71 4.81 5.35
C PHE A 154 -15.17 3.35 5.44
N GLU A 155 -16.48 3.09 5.40
CA GLU A 155 -17.04 1.73 5.36
C GLU A 155 -16.66 0.97 4.07
N ASP A 156 -16.54 1.68 2.95
CA ASP A 156 -16.12 1.09 1.67
C ASP A 156 -14.62 0.74 1.67
N GLU A 157 -13.78 1.56 2.33
CA GLU A 157 -12.32 1.36 2.37
C GLU A 157 -11.88 0.42 3.52
N ILE A 158 -12.62 0.36 4.63
CA ILE A 158 -12.26 -0.38 5.83
C ILE A 158 -13.43 -1.29 6.21
N GLU A 159 -13.16 -2.59 6.35
CA GLU A 159 -14.17 -3.59 6.69
C GLU A 159 -14.77 -3.30 8.08
N VAL A 160 -15.98 -2.75 8.10
CA VAL A 160 -16.80 -2.54 9.30
C VAL A 160 -17.80 -3.70 9.42
N SER A 161 -18.13 -4.08 10.66
CA SER A 161 -19.14 -5.10 10.92
C SER A 161 -20.46 -4.80 10.19
N PRO A 162 -21.05 -5.79 9.48
CA PRO A 162 -22.23 -5.59 8.64
C PRO A 162 -23.48 -5.22 9.44
N ASP A 163 -23.47 -5.46 10.74
CA ASP A 163 -24.63 -5.23 11.62
C ASP A 163 -24.88 -3.74 11.87
N ARG A 164 -23.95 -2.86 11.51
CA ARG A 164 -23.99 -1.42 11.80
C ARG A 164 -23.42 -0.57 10.67
N THR A 165 -23.99 -0.71 9.48
CA THR A 165 -23.65 0.13 8.33
C THR A 165 -24.43 1.44 8.33
N LEU A 166 -23.88 2.44 7.65
CA LEU A 166 -24.54 3.73 7.42
C LEU A 166 -25.89 3.56 6.71
N GLU A 167 -25.98 2.60 5.78
CA GLU A 167 -27.22 2.30 5.06
C GLU A 167 -28.34 1.84 5.98
N VAL A 168 -28.02 1.00 6.98
CA VAL A 168 -29.00 0.54 7.98
C VAL A 168 -29.48 1.72 8.82
N VAL A 169 -28.58 2.64 9.21
CA VAL A 169 -28.95 3.86 9.93
C VAL A 169 -29.87 4.74 9.08
N PHE A 170 -29.56 4.97 7.81
CA PHE A 170 -30.42 5.73 6.91
C PHE A 170 -31.78 5.06 6.67
N LEU A 171 -31.81 3.73 6.60
CA LEU A 171 -33.06 2.99 6.50
C LEU A 171 -33.93 3.17 7.76
N MET A 172 -33.34 3.08 8.95
CA MET A 172 -34.05 3.35 10.21
C MET A 172 -34.55 4.79 10.26
N MET A 173 -33.70 5.76 9.91
CA MET A 173 -34.05 7.18 9.81
C MET A 173 -35.27 7.37 8.89
N LYS A 174 -35.25 6.77 7.69
CA LYS A 174 -36.36 6.85 6.73
C LYS A 174 -37.64 6.21 7.26
N MET A 175 -37.54 5.04 7.92
CA MET A 175 -38.69 4.35 8.52
C MET A 175 -39.32 5.19 9.63
N HIS A 176 -38.50 5.81 10.48
CA HIS A 176 -38.98 6.71 11.52
C HIS A 176 -39.66 7.94 10.93
N HIS A 177 -39.04 8.61 9.94
CA HIS A 177 -39.65 9.76 9.27
C HIS A 177 -41.00 9.41 8.62
N GLN A 178 -41.12 8.24 7.98
CA GLN A 178 -42.38 7.79 7.40
C GLN A 178 -43.46 7.48 8.44
N ALA A 179 -43.06 6.92 9.59
CA ALA A 179 -44.00 6.60 10.67
C ALA A 179 -44.62 7.86 11.28
N GLU A 180 -43.91 8.99 11.29
CA GLU A 180 -44.41 10.25 11.86
C GLU A 180 -45.44 10.97 11.00
N HIS A 181 -45.40 10.77 9.68
CA HIS A 181 -46.40 11.31 8.73
C HIS A 181 -47.73 10.54 8.75
N LEU A 182 -47.82 9.43 9.50
CA LEU A 182 -49.09 8.75 9.72
C LEU A 182 -49.93 9.56 10.72
N ALA A 183 -51.12 9.99 10.30
CA ALA A 183 -51.99 10.97 10.95
C ALA A 183 -52.54 10.62 12.36
N GLY A 184 -51.97 9.63 13.06
CA GLY A 184 -52.41 9.16 14.38
C GLY A 184 -51.32 9.07 15.45
N ALA A 185 -50.07 9.44 15.16
CA ALA A 185 -49.00 9.39 16.16
C ALA A 185 -49.24 10.46 17.25
N ARG A 186 -49.39 10.04 18.51
CA ARG A 186 -49.39 10.98 19.66
C ARG A 186 -48.01 11.63 19.78
N ASP A 187 -47.94 12.89 20.18
CA ASP A 187 -46.68 13.62 20.37
C ASP A 187 -45.70 12.89 21.32
N ASP A 188 -46.24 12.17 22.30
CA ASP A 188 -45.43 11.33 23.21
C ASP A 188 -44.69 10.18 22.51
N GLN A 189 -45.24 9.65 21.42
CA GLN A 189 -44.59 8.60 20.64
C GLN A 189 -43.46 9.18 19.78
N ARG A 190 -43.62 10.40 19.23
CA ARG A 190 -42.60 11.07 18.40
C ARG A 190 -41.29 11.28 19.16
N ALA A 191 -41.38 11.83 20.37
CA ALA A 191 -40.21 12.01 21.23
C ALA A 191 -39.51 10.67 21.55
N ALA A 192 -40.29 9.59 21.77
CA ALA A 192 -39.73 8.27 22.01
C ALA A 192 -39.05 7.69 20.75
N HIS A 193 -39.64 7.87 19.57
CA HIS A 193 -39.05 7.45 18.30
C HIS A 193 -37.73 8.19 18.00
N LEU A 194 -37.69 9.51 18.21
CA LEU A 194 -36.47 10.30 18.10
C LEU A 194 -35.37 9.84 19.07
N MET A 195 -35.72 9.54 20.33
CA MET A 195 -34.75 9.02 21.30
C MET A 195 -34.12 7.70 20.82
N VAL A 196 -34.94 6.76 20.37
CA VAL A 196 -34.46 5.47 19.83
C VAL A 196 -33.56 5.69 18.62
N LEU A 197 -33.95 6.60 17.73
CA LEU A 197 -33.17 6.93 16.55
C LEU A 197 -31.80 7.51 16.91
N PHE A 198 -31.74 8.53 17.77
CA PHE A 198 -30.47 9.12 18.19
C PHE A 198 -29.61 8.17 19.01
N GLU A 199 -30.22 7.29 19.80
CA GLU A 199 -29.49 6.24 20.49
C GLU A 199 -28.82 5.28 19.48
N ASN A 200 -29.52 4.91 18.40
CA ASN A 200 -28.96 4.08 17.32
C ASN A 200 -27.85 4.80 16.54
N VAL A 201 -28.05 6.08 16.19
CA VAL A 201 -27.02 6.91 15.54
C VAL A 201 -25.79 7.04 16.46
N GLY A 202 -25.99 7.26 17.77
CA GLY A 202 -24.90 7.34 18.74
C GLY A 202 -24.18 6.00 18.96
N LYS A 203 -24.89 4.87 18.88
CA LYS A 203 -24.28 3.52 18.90
C LYS A 203 -23.46 3.25 17.64
N TYR A 204 -23.93 3.73 16.49
CA TYR A 204 -23.24 3.65 15.22
C TYR A 204 -21.96 4.51 15.24
N SER A 205 -22.06 5.79 15.63
CA SER A 205 -20.91 6.70 15.69
C SER A 205 -19.81 6.20 16.64
N LYS A 206 -20.19 5.60 17.78
CA LYS A 206 -19.26 4.95 18.72
C LYS A 206 -18.64 3.67 18.18
N ALA A 207 -19.31 2.96 17.28
CA ALA A 207 -18.73 1.79 16.61
C ALA A 207 -17.69 2.24 15.59
N VAL A 208 -18.06 3.16 14.70
CA VAL A 208 -17.16 3.70 13.67
C VAL A 208 -15.94 4.39 14.29
N SER A 209 -16.11 5.15 15.38
CA SER A 209 -14.97 5.77 16.07
C SER A 209 -13.98 4.75 16.63
N ARG A 210 -14.46 3.61 17.15
CA ARG A 210 -13.61 2.51 17.61
C ARG A 210 -12.86 1.86 16.45
N HIS A 211 -13.51 1.61 15.32
CA HIS A 211 -12.86 1.07 14.12
C HIS A 211 -11.81 2.03 13.56
N ALA A 212 -12.14 3.32 13.46
CA ALA A 212 -11.20 4.35 13.01
C ALA A 212 -9.99 4.47 13.95
N ALA A 213 -10.20 4.41 15.27
CA ALA A 213 -9.12 4.45 16.25
C ALA A 213 -8.23 3.20 16.18
N ALA A 214 -8.83 2.00 16.04
CA ALA A 214 -8.11 0.74 15.88
C ALA A 214 -7.24 0.75 14.61
N PHE A 215 -7.82 1.15 13.48
CA PHE A 215 -7.08 1.29 12.22
C PHE A 215 -5.91 2.29 12.35
N LEU A 216 -6.12 3.43 13.01
CA LEU A 216 -5.04 4.39 13.22
C LEU A 216 -3.90 3.84 14.06
N ALA A 217 -4.21 3.01 15.07
CA ALA A 217 -3.22 2.33 15.91
C ALA A 217 -2.43 1.28 15.09
N GLU A 218 -3.11 0.46 14.29
CA GLU A 218 -2.48 -0.52 13.40
C GLU A 218 -1.54 0.15 12.38
N VAL A 219 -1.99 1.26 11.78
CA VAL A 219 -1.15 2.04 10.87
C VAL A 219 0.07 2.60 11.61
N GLU A 220 -0.07 3.06 12.85
CA GLU A 220 1.05 3.56 13.65
C GLU A 220 2.07 2.46 14.00
N GLU A 221 1.61 1.25 14.32
CA GLU A 221 2.44 0.06 14.53
C GLU A 221 3.26 -0.29 13.27
N ILE A 222 2.62 -0.38 12.11
CA ILE A 222 3.28 -0.69 10.82
C ILE A 222 4.35 0.36 10.46
N PHE A 223 4.12 1.63 10.76
CA PHE A 223 5.10 2.69 10.50
C PHE A 223 6.17 2.78 11.58
N GLY A 224 5.86 2.44 12.84
CA GLY A 224 6.78 2.43 13.96
C GLY A 224 7.87 1.38 13.81
N GLU A 225 7.49 0.12 13.58
CA GLU A 225 8.43 -1.00 13.40
C GLU A 225 9.41 -0.76 12.23
N ARG A 226 8.92 -0.11 11.17
CA ARG A 226 9.74 0.16 9.99
C ARG A 226 10.85 1.17 10.24
N SER A 227 10.61 2.14 11.13
CA SER A 227 11.62 3.14 11.49
C SER A 227 12.81 2.51 12.23
N GLU A 228 12.58 1.42 12.97
CA GLU A 228 13.64 0.70 13.70
C GLU A 228 14.41 -0.26 12.77
N SER A 229 13.72 -0.88 11.80
CA SER A 229 14.34 -1.75 10.80
C SER A 229 15.20 -0.99 9.80
N GLU A 230 14.73 0.14 9.25
CA GLU A 230 15.52 0.96 8.30
C GLU A 230 16.77 1.57 8.98
N ALA A 231 16.68 1.92 10.28
CA ALA A 231 17.83 2.43 11.04
C ALA A 231 18.95 1.38 11.23
N THR A 232 18.64 0.09 11.11
CA THR A 232 19.60 -1.01 11.28
C THR A 232 20.24 -1.43 9.95
N GLU A 233 19.53 -1.29 8.83
CA GLU A 233 19.98 -1.73 7.50
C GLU A 233 20.88 -0.70 6.78
N ASP A 234 20.72 0.60 7.08
CA ASP A 234 21.56 1.68 6.54
C ASP A 234 22.82 1.96 7.39
N ALA A 235 23.08 1.17 8.44
CA ALA A 235 24.38 1.19 9.09
C ALA A 235 25.42 0.76 8.04
N PRO A 236 26.33 1.66 7.59
CA PRO A 236 27.29 1.30 6.57
C PRO A 236 28.05 0.10 7.08
N PHE A 237 28.10 -0.95 6.26
CA PHE A 237 29.02 -2.08 6.43
C PHE A 237 30.43 -1.48 6.43
N THR A 238 30.84 -1.00 7.59
CA THR A 238 32.20 -0.63 7.89
C THR A 238 32.91 -1.97 7.86
N SER A 239 33.39 -2.31 6.66
CA SER A 239 34.45 -3.26 6.47
C SER A 239 35.56 -2.83 7.42
N GLU A 240 35.54 -3.42 8.61
CA GLU A 240 36.55 -3.33 9.64
C GLU A 240 37.79 -3.98 9.06
N ASN A 241 38.47 -3.20 8.22
CA ASN A 241 39.71 -3.57 7.58
C ASN A 241 40.77 -3.38 8.66
N ASN A 242 40.90 -4.42 9.46
CA ASN A 242 41.80 -4.57 10.58
C ASN A 242 43.24 -4.51 10.06
N ARG A 243 43.74 -3.31 9.78
CA ARG A 243 45.16 -3.03 9.57
C ARG A 243 45.75 -2.68 10.92
N SER A 244 46.26 -3.70 11.59
CA SER A 244 47.24 -3.61 12.66
C SER A 244 48.41 -2.72 12.22
N SER A 245 48.32 -1.43 12.53
CA SER A 245 49.45 -0.52 12.47
C SER A 245 50.08 -0.47 13.86
N SER A 246 51.19 -1.20 13.98
CA SER A 246 52.13 -1.11 15.08
C SER A 246 52.72 0.31 15.13
N GLY A 247 52.18 1.17 15.99
CA GLY A 247 52.75 2.46 16.33
C GLY A 247 53.30 2.43 17.75
N SER A 248 54.63 2.31 17.87
CA SER A 248 55.36 2.38 19.14
C SER A 248 55.03 3.63 19.96
N PRO A 249 55.03 3.52 21.31
CA PRO A 249 54.81 4.63 22.21
C PRO A 249 56.06 5.52 22.29
N ARG A 250 55.88 6.84 22.09
CA ARG A 250 56.87 7.85 22.48
C ARG A 250 56.24 8.73 23.57
N SER A 251 56.61 8.43 24.82
CA SER A 251 56.48 9.32 25.98
C SER A 251 57.58 10.41 25.94
N PRO A 252 57.71 11.28 26.95
CA PRO A 252 56.90 12.48 27.19
C PRO A 252 57.80 13.73 27.29
N SER A 253 57.23 14.94 27.20
CA SER A 253 57.92 16.13 27.69
C SER A 253 56.94 17.16 28.24
N THR A 254 56.85 17.19 29.57
CA THR A 254 56.53 18.35 30.41
C THR A 254 57.43 19.55 30.06
N PRO A 255 56.94 20.79 30.19
CA PRO A 255 57.26 21.60 31.38
C PRO A 255 56.01 22.35 31.92
N SER A 256 55.75 22.39 33.23
CA SER A 256 56.43 23.16 34.30
C SER A 256 56.19 24.67 34.23
N HIS A 257 55.31 25.15 35.13
CA HIS A 257 55.21 26.49 35.75
C HIS A 257 54.96 27.70 34.81
N ALA A 258 54.10 28.68 35.11
CA ALA A 258 53.61 29.21 36.39
C ALA A 258 52.19 29.79 36.24
#